data_AF-A0A9E3TZG6-F1
#
_entry.id   AF-A0A9E3TZG6-F1
#
_cell.length_a   1.000
_cell.length_b   1.000
_cell.length_c   1.000
_cell.angle_alpha   90.00
_cell.angle_beta   90.00
_cell.angle_gamma   90.00
#
_symmetry.space_group_name_H-M   'P 1'
#
loop_
_entity.id
_entity.type
_entity.pdbx_description
1 polymer ?
#
loop_
_entity_poly.entity_id
_entity_poly.type
_entity_poly.pdbx_seq_one_letter_code
_entity_poly.pdbx_strand_id
1 'polypeptide(L)'
;MSEPGGLSGQFPTTRMRRNRRYAWLRRLTEEHCLRTADLIWPVFVTEGSGCREPIASMPGVERLSIDLLVEAVGQAKDLGVPAVALFPKTDPALKTPGAEEAINPENLVCQAVRAVKQAHGDAIGVICDVALDPYSSHGQDGLVKDGYVVNDETNEMLCRQALVQAEAGCDCIAPSDMMDGRVGAIRRALDEAGRVDVSILAYAA
;
A
#
# COMPACT_ATOMS: atom_id res chain seq x y z
N MET A 1 -24.54 -36.82 -3.26
CA MET A 1 -24.77 -35.61 -2.44
C MET A 1 -25.79 -34.78 -3.18
N SER A 2 -26.98 -34.64 -2.60
CA SER A 2 -28.08 -33.85 -3.16
C SER A 2 -27.69 -32.37 -3.16
N GLU A 3 -27.77 -31.71 -4.32
CA GLU A 3 -27.69 -30.26 -4.40
C GLU A 3 -28.76 -29.65 -3.47
N PRO A 4 -28.43 -28.61 -2.68
CA PRO A 4 -29.44 -27.87 -1.96
C PRO A 4 -30.25 -27.07 -2.99
N GLY A 5 -31.34 -27.66 -3.48
CA GLY A 5 -32.33 -26.96 -4.29
C GLY A 5 -32.80 -25.73 -3.52
N GLY A 6 -32.35 -24.56 -3.95
CA GLY A 6 -32.65 -23.30 -3.28
C GLY A 6 -34.16 -23.09 -3.20
N LEU A 7 -34.66 -22.96 -1.97
CA LEU A 7 -36.03 -22.55 -1.66
C LEU A 7 -36.25 -21.08 -2.05
N SER A 8 -36.12 -20.75 -3.34
CA SER A 8 -36.68 -19.52 -3.87
C SER A 8 -38.16 -19.78 -4.12
N GLY A 9 -39.03 -19.11 -3.36
CA GLY A 9 -40.46 -19.24 -3.63
C GLY A 9 -40.78 -18.77 -5.06
N GLN A 10 -41.83 -19.32 -5.66
CA GLN A 10 -42.17 -19.06 -7.06
C GLN A 10 -43.02 -17.78 -7.23
N PHE A 11 -43.00 -17.19 -8.42
CA PHE A 11 -43.98 -16.17 -8.77
C PHE A 11 -45.38 -16.80 -8.84
N PRO A 12 -46.46 -16.14 -8.38
CA PRO A 12 -46.55 -14.78 -7.86
C PRO A 12 -46.38 -14.64 -6.34
N THR A 13 -46.18 -15.75 -5.61
CA THR A 13 -46.12 -15.76 -4.14
C THR A 13 -44.85 -15.07 -3.65
N THR A 14 -43.71 -15.31 -4.30
CA THR A 14 -42.47 -14.53 -4.12
C THR A 14 -42.35 -13.45 -5.19
N ARG A 15 -42.18 -12.20 -4.75
CA ARG A 15 -41.90 -11.05 -5.61
C ARG A 15 -40.75 -10.25 -5.04
N MET A 16 -39.56 -10.45 -5.59
CA MET A 16 -38.33 -9.76 -5.16
C MET A 16 -38.42 -8.23 -5.27
N ARG A 17 -39.34 -7.71 -6.09
CA ARG A 17 -39.63 -6.26 -6.16
C ARG A 17 -40.23 -5.69 -4.87
N ARG A 18 -40.78 -6.50 -3.98
CA ARG A 18 -41.34 -6.02 -2.69
C ARG A 18 -40.25 -5.35 -1.84
N ASN A 19 -39.08 -5.98 -1.70
CA ASN A 19 -37.94 -5.43 -0.95
C ASN A 19 -37.30 -4.22 -1.66
N ARG A 20 -37.55 -4.04 -2.97
CA ARG A 20 -37.03 -2.91 -3.75
C ARG A 20 -37.93 -1.66 -3.71
N ARG A 21 -39.14 -1.77 -3.14
CA ARG A 21 -40.19 -0.74 -3.23
C ARG A 21 -39.84 0.55 -2.51
N TYR A 22 -39.27 0.47 -1.32
CA TYR A 22 -38.98 1.63 -0.48
C TYR A 22 -37.50 1.72 -0.16
N ALA A 23 -36.98 2.94 0.01
CA ALA A 23 -35.58 3.16 0.37
C ALA A 23 -35.20 2.45 1.69
N TRP A 24 -36.09 2.45 2.68
CA TRP A 24 -35.85 1.76 3.95
C TRP A 24 -35.82 0.24 3.82
N LEU A 25 -36.62 -0.36 2.92
CA LEU A 25 -36.56 -1.79 2.64
C LEU A 25 -35.24 -2.17 1.96
N ARG A 26 -34.79 -1.36 1.00
CA ARG A 26 -33.50 -1.60 0.34
C ARG A 26 -32.33 -1.54 1.32
N ARG A 27 -32.33 -0.56 2.24
CA ARG A 27 -31.31 -0.47 3.31
C ARG A 27 -31.38 -1.65 4.29
N LEU A 28 -32.59 -2.12 4.62
CA LEU A 28 -32.76 -3.26 5.53
C LEU A 28 -32.24 -4.57 4.92
N THR A 29 -32.29 -4.70 3.60
CA THR A 29 -31.89 -5.91 2.87
C THR A 29 -30.62 -5.72 2.05
N GLU A 30 -29.81 -4.70 2.35
CA GLU A 30 -28.52 -4.46 1.71
C GLU A 30 -27.49 -5.46 2.24
N GLU A 31 -26.78 -6.14 1.34
CA GLU A 31 -25.81 -7.18 1.71
C GLU A 31 -24.41 -6.61 1.95
N HIS A 32 -24.08 -5.48 1.32
CA HIS A 32 -22.77 -4.85 1.38
C HIS A 32 -22.91 -3.33 1.47
N CYS A 33 -22.06 -2.71 2.27
CA CYS A 33 -22.01 -1.26 2.43
C CYS A 33 -20.55 -0.84 2.46
N LEU A 34 -20.16 0.06 1.55
CA LEU A 34 -18.83 0.66 1.53
C LEU A 34 -18.74 1.78 2.56
N ARG A 35 -17.68 1.78 3.35
CA ARG A 35 -17.36 2.76 4.39
C ARG A 35 -15.97 3.34 4.12
N THR A 36 -15.68 4.50 4.69
CA THR A 36 -14.34 5.10 4.61
C THR A 36 -13.27 4.22 5.27
N ALA A 37 -13.67 3.44 6.28
CA ALA A 37 -12.84 2.41 6.92
C ALA A 37 -12.39 1.27 5.98
N ASP A 38 -13.01 1.13 4.80
CA ASP A 38 -12.62 0.12 3.81
C ASP A 38 -11.59 0.67 2.80
N LEU A 39 -11.22 1.95 2.91
CA LEU A 39 -10.39 2.65 1.94
C LEU A 39 -8.93 2.72 2.41
N ILE A 40 -8.00 2.40 1.52
CA ILE A 40 -6.58 2.77 1.63
C ILE A 40 -6.31 3.74 0.49
N TRP A 41 -5.65 4.85 0.76
CA TRP A 41 -5.36 5.85 -0.28
C TRP A 41 -3.89 5.79 -0.73
N PRO A 42 -3.61 5.36 -1.98
CA PRO A 42 -2.28 5.48 -2.57
C PRO A 42 -1.92 6.94 -2.83
N VAL A 43 -0.75 7.36 -2.39
CA VAL A 43 -0.23 8.72 -2.58
C VAL A 43 1.19 8.67 -3.13
N PHE A 44 1.42 9.43 -4.21
CA PHE A 44 2.75 9.56 -4.79
C PHE A 44 3.50 10.72 -4.15
N VAL A 45 4.73 10.47 -3.71
CA VAL A 45 5.60 11.48 -3.11
C VAL A 45 6.73 11.87 -4.06
N THR A 46 7.07 13.16 -4.10
CA THR A 46 8.19 13.72 -4.86
C THR A 46 9.06 14.60 -3.96
N GLU A 47 10.28 14.90 -4.38
CA GLU A 47 11.15 15.85 -3.69
C GLU A 47 10.67 17.31 -3.85
N GLY A 48 11.27 18.20 -3.06
CA GLY A 48 10.99 19.64 -3.06
C GLY A 48 10.13 20.09 -1.88
N SER A 49 9.63 21.33 -1.95
CA SER A 49 8.68 21.91 -0.99
C SER A 49 7.67 22.77 -1.76
N GLY A 50 6.39 22.66 -1.38
CA GLY A 50 5.29 23.28 -2.10
C GLY A 50 5.07 22.73 -3.51
N CYS A 51 5.57 21.53 -3.82
CA CYS A 51 5.52 20.94 -5.16
C CYS A 51 4.31 20.04 -5.33
N ARG A 52 3.54 20.28 -6.41
CA ARG A 52 2.43 19.44 -6.86
C ARG A 52 2.64 19.14 -8.34
N GLU A 53 2.83 17.87 -8.68
CA GLU A 53 3.05 17.44 -10.06
C GLU A 53 1.89 16.58 -10.57
N PRO A 54 1.10 17.05 -11.54
CA PRO A 54 0.06 16.24 -12.16
C PRO A 54 0.63 15.00 -12.86
N ILE A 55 -0.07 13.86 -12.74
CA ILE A 55 0.25 12.64 -13.48
C ILE A 55 -0.66 12.59 -14.72
N ALA A 56 -0.09 12.81 -15.90
CA ALA A 56 -0.87 12.96 -17.14
C ALA A 56 -1.79 11.76 -17.47
N SER A 57 -1.36 10.54 -17.15
CA SER A 57 -2.13 9.32 -17.35
C SER A 57 -3.17 9.05 -16.26
N MET A 58 -3.16 9.81 -15.16
CA MET A 58 -4.07 9.67 -14.02
C MET A 58 -4.71 11.02 -13.68
N PRO A 59 -5.72 11.47 -14.47
CA PRO A 59 -6.36 12.76 -14.24
C PRO A 59 -6.92 12.88 -12.81
N GLY A 60 -6.59 13.98 -12.13
CA GLY A 60 -6.97 14.21 -10.74
C GLY A 60 -6.00 13.63 -9.70
N VAL A 61 -4.93 12.95 -10.13
CA VAL A 61 -3.87 12.45 -9.26
C VAL A 61 -2.59 13.25 -9.48
N GLU A 62 -1.94 13.60 -8.38
CA GLU A 62 -0.73 14.41 -8.34
C GLU A 62 0.33 13.71 -7.48
N ARG A 63 1.60 14.01 -7.75
CA ARG A 63 2.70 13.73 -6.82
C ARG A 63 2.89 14.95 -5.94
N LEU A 64 3.04 14.73 -4.64
CA LEU A 64 3.13 15.78 -3.64
C LEU A 64 4.52 15.80 -3.02
N SER A 65 5.08 16.98 -2.78
CA SER A 65 6.22 17.11 -1.86
C SER A 65 5.81 16.72 -0.44
N ILE A 66 6.79 16.35 0.41
CA ILE A 66 6.52 15.82 1.76
C ILE A 66 5.65 16.76 2.60
N ASP A 67 5.87 18.07 2.54
CA ASP A 67 5.08 19.08 3.25
C ASP A 67 3.60 19.03 2.84
N LEU A 68 3.31 18.94 1.54
CA LEU A 68 1.94 18.85 1.03
C LEU A 68 1.33 17.47 1.22
N LEU A 69 2.14 16.41 1.21
CA LEU A 69 1.70 15.06 1.57
C LEU A 69 1.17 15.04 3.00
N VAL A 70 1.91 15.62 3.95
CA VAL A 70 1.50 15.65 5.36
C VAL A 70 0.15 16.35 5.53
N GLU A 71 -0.09 17.48 4.83
CA GLU A 71 -1.38 18.16 4.83
C GLU A 71 -2.50 17.27 4.25
N ALA A 72 -2.26 16.65 3.10
CA ALA A 72 -3.22 15.78 2.43
C ALA A 72 -3.59 14.55 3.27
N VAL A 73 -2.61 13.94 3.94
CA VAL A 73 -2.81 12.84 4.90
C VAL A 73 -3.68 13.29 6.07
N GLY A 74 -3.52 14.53 6.55
CA GLY A 74 -4.39 15.12 7.55
C GLY A 74 -5.86 15.20 7.11
N GLN A 75 -6.10 15.61 5.87
CA GLN A 75 -7.45 15.63 5.29
C GLN A 75 -8.03 14.23 5.15
N ALA A 76 -7.24 13.24 4.71
CA ALA A 76 -7.68 11.85 4.61
C ALA A 76 -8.10 11.29 5.97
N LYS A 77 -7.30 11.55 7.02
CA LYS A 77 -7.62 11.22 8.41
C LYS A 77 -8.94 11.85 8.86
N ASP A 78 -9.15 13.14 8.60
CA ASP A 78 -10.37 13.85 9.00
C ASP A 78 -11.62 13.33 8.26
N LEU A 79 -11.45 12.78 7.06
CA LEU A 79 -12.49 12.06 6.30
C LEU A 79 -12.72 10.62 6.78
N GLY A 80 -11.91 10.12 7.72
CA GLY A 80 -12.00 8.77 8.27
C GLY A 80 -11.36 7.70 7.40
N VAL A 81 -10.42 8.05 6.52
CA VAL A 81 -9.58 7.08 5.81
C VAL A 81 -8.55 6.51 6.79
N PRO A 82 -8.50 5.18 7.00
CA PRO A 82 -7.66 4.57 8.03
C PRO A 82 -6.17 4.51 7.69
N ALA A 83 -5.79 4.49 6.41
CA ALA A 83 -4.39 4.36 6.02
C ALA A 83 -4.07 4.97 4.64
N VAL A 84 -2.81 5.35 4.47
CA VAL A 84 -2.22 5.74 3.18
C VAL A 84 -1.12 4.77 2.77
N ALA A 85 -1.00 4.53 1.47
CA ALA A 85 0.10 3.76 0.87
C ALA A 85 1.02 4.70 0.11
N LEU A 86 2.29 4.78 0.49
CA LEU A 86 3.24 5.77 -0.04
C LEU A 86 4.08 5.18 -1.17
N PHE A 87 4.13 5.90 -2.29
CA PHE A 87 4.92 5.51 -3.48
C PHE A 87 5.88 6.64 -3.89
N PRO A 88 7.21 6.43 -3.80
CA PRO A 88 8.18 7.46 -4.14
C PRO A 88 8.38 7.59 -5.65
N LYS A 89 8.44 8.84 -6.13
CA LYS A 89 9.08 9.18 -7.41
C LYS A 89 10.57 9.38 -7.16
N THR A 90 11.32 8.29 -7.07
CA THR A 90 12.78 8.32 -6.90
C THR A 90 13.44 9.04 -8.07
N ASP A 91 14.39 9.93 -7.79
CA ASP A 91 15.19 10.61 -8.80
C ASP A 91 15.88 9.55 -9.69
N PRO A 92 15.75 9.61 -11.03
CA PRO A 92 16.47 8.74 -11.95
C PRO A 92 17.99 8.64 -11.68
N ALA A 93 18.63 9.68 -11.15
CA ALA A 93 20.05 9.68 -10.82
C ALA A 93 20.40 8.75 -9.63
N LEU A 94 19.42 8.43 -8.78
CA LEU A 94 19.57 7.50 -7.66
C LEU A 94 19.22 6.05 -8.06
N LYS A 95 18.72 5.84 -9.28
CA LYS A 95 18.36 4.50 -9.77
C LYS A 95 19.59 3.78 -10.29
N THR A 96 19.86 2.61 -9.74
CA THR A 96 21.05 1.80 -10.06
C THR A 96 20.65 0.35 -10.35
N PRO A 97 21.51 -0.46 -10.97
CA PRO A 97 21.25 -1.90 -11.12
C PRO A 97 21.15 -2.64 -9.77
N GLY A 98 21.82 -2.11 -8.73
CA GLY A 98 21.81 -2.69 -7.39
C GLY A 98 20.67 -2.21 -6.49
N ALA A 99 19.88 -1.22 -6.93
CA ALA A 99 18.77 -0.63 -6.18
C ALA A 99 19.15 -0.15 -4.76
N GLU A 100 20.36 0.36 -4.55
CA GLU A 100 20.87 0.73 -3.22
C GLU A 100 20.04 1.82 -2.53
N GLU A 101 19.31 2.64 -3.28
CA GLU A 101 18.41 3.65 -2.70
C GLU A 101 17.21 3.03 -1.95
N ALA A 102 16.87 1.77 -2.22
CA ALA A 102 15.81 1.04 -1.49
C ALA A 102 16.15 0.84 0.00
N ILE A 103 17.45 0.78 0.33
CA ILE A 103 17.97 0.53 1.68
C ILE A 103 18.61 1.77 2.31
N ASN A 104 18.51 2.92 1.65
CA ASN A 104 18.95 4.18 2.20
C ASN A 104 17.91 4.63 3.25
N PRO A 105 18.28 4.74 4.55
CA PRO A 105 17.34 5.18 5.58
C PRO A 105 16.84 6.61 5.33
N GLU A 106 17.61 7.42 4.60
CA GLU A 106 17.23 8.79 4.22
C GLU A 106 16.58 8.86 2.83
N ASN A 107 16.10 7.75 2.26
CA ASN A 107 15.37 7.82 1.00
C ASN A 107 14.03 8.57 1.14
N LEU A 108 13.46 8.96 0.00
CA LEU A 108 12.26 9.79 -0.05
C LEU A 108 11.07 9.19 0.71
N VAL A 109 10.84 7.88 0.61
CA VAL A 109 9.71 7.24 1.31
C VAL A 109 9.94 7.20 2.82
N CYS A 110 11.14 6.91 3.30
CA CYS A 110 11.45 6.93 4.73
C CYS A 110 11.33 8.34 5.33
N GLN A 111 11.80 9.37 4.62
CA GLN A 111 11.58 10.77 5.03
C GLN A 111 10.08 11.11 5.11
N ALA A 112 9.29 10.68 4.12
CA ALA A 112 7.86 10.90 4.07
C ALA A 112 7.12 10.20 5.23
N VAL A 113 7.48 8.94 5.53
CA VAL A 113 6.93 8.19 6.67
C VAL A 113 7.17 8.94 7.97
N ARG A 114 8.43 9.34 8.24
CA ARG A 114 8.77 10.07 9.47
C ARG A 114 7.98 11.36 9.61
N ALA A 115 7.86 12.13 8.51
CA ALA A 115 7.10 13.38 8.52
C ALA A 115 5.61 13.15 8.81
N VAL A 116 5.00 12.12 8.21
CA VAL A 116 3.60 11.74 8.47
C VAL A 116 3.41 11.29 9.92
N LYS A 117 4.27 10.40 10.42
CA LYS A 117 4.18 9.90 11.80
C LYS A 117 4.43 11.01 12.82
N GLN A 118 5.35 11.94 12.55
CA GLN A 118 5.56 13.12 13.39
C GLN A 118 4.33 14.03 13.47
N ALA A 119 3.60 14.19 12.37
CA ALA A 119 2.43 15.09 12.31
C ALA A 119 1.14 14.44 12.82
N HIS A 120 0.92 13.15 12.56
CA HIS A 120 -0.37 12.48 12.78
C HIS A 120 -0.33 11.28 13.74
N GLY A 121 0.87 10.83 14.16
CA GLY A 121 1.02 9.70 15.08
C GLY A 121 0.30 8.45 14.60
N ASP A 122 -0.51 7.86 15.48
CA ASP A 122 -1.27 6.63 15.21
C ASP A 122 -2.72 6.88 14.75
N ALA A 123 -3.07 8.13 14.44
CA ALA A 123 -4.41 8.47 13.98
C ALA A 123 -4.69 8.02 12.53
N ILE A 124 -3.65 7.70 11.77
CA ILE A 124 -3.72 7.12 10.42
C ILE A 124 -2.52 6.20 10.19
N GLY A 125 -2.75 5.04 9.59
CA GLY A 125 -1.69 4.07 9.28
C GLY A 125 -0.89 4.46 8.04
N VAL A 126 0.40 4.14 8.04
CA VAL A 126 1.29 4.32 6.90
C VAL A 126 1.73 2.94 6.39
N ILE A 127 1.39 2.68 5.13
CA ILE A 127 1.78 1.47 4.40
C ILE A 127 2.91 1.83 3.44
N CYS A 128 4.01 1.08 3.49
CA CYS A 128 5.10 1.21 2.54
C CYS A 128 5.18 0.01 1.62
N ASP A 129 5.39 0.28 0.35
CA ASP A 129 5.70 -0.72 -0.65
C ASP A 129 7.13 -1.24 -0.49
N VAL A 130 7.30 -2.56 -0.59
CA VAL A 130 8.61 -3.23 -0.60
C VAL A 130 8.78 -3.94 -1.93
N ALA A 131 9.44 -3.24 -2.84
CA ALA A 131 9.85 -3.69 -4.17
C ALA A 131 11.04 -2.82 -4.65
N LEU A 132 11.81 -3.34 -5.61
CA LEU A 132 13.01 -2.64 -6.11
C LEU A 132 12.76 -1.82 -7.38
N ASP A 133 11.60 -1.91 -8.04
CA ASP A 133 11.32 -1.17 -9.29
C ASP A 133 11.47 0.37 -9.18
N PRO A 134 11.14 1.02 -8.03
CA PRO A 134 11.29 2.46 -7.93
C PRO A 134 12.78 2.86 -7.87
N TYR A 135 13.64 1.93 -7.49
CA TYR A 135 15.06 2.14 -7.19
C TYR A 135 15.99 1.49 -8.23
N SER A 136 15.48 0.58 -9.05
CA SER A 136 16.27 -0.11 -10.06
C SER A 136 16.32 0.68 -11.37
N SER A 137 17.50 0.71 -12.00
CA SER A 137 17.68 1.42 -13.28
C SER A 137 16.99 0.71 -14.46
N HIS A 138 16.64 -0.57 -14.31
CA HIS A 138 15.93 -1.37 -15.31
C HIS A 138 14.42 -1.48 -15.03
N GLY A 139 13.94 -0.98 -13.88
CA GLY A 139 12.52 -0.99 -13.52
C GLY A 139 11.93 -2.40 -13.30
N GLN A 140 12.75 -3.35 -12.86
CA GLN A 140 12.29 -4.67 -12.41
C GLN A 140 12.21 -4.66 -10.89
N ASP A 141 11.31 -5.48 -10.34
CA ASP A 141 10.98 -5.50 -8.92
C ASP A 141 12.08 -6.17 -8.06
N GLY A 142 13.06 -6.80 -8.71
CA GLY A 142 14.20 -7.46 -8.07
C GLY A 142 15.54 -7.22 -8.79
N LEU A 143 16.61 -7.74 -8.19
CA LEU A 143 17.97 -7.68 -8.74
C LEU A 143 18.08 -8.53 -10.00
N VAL A 144 18.77 -8.03 -11.03
CA VAL A 144 18.91 -8.72 -12.33
C VAL A 144 20.32 -9.24 -12.52
N LYS A 145 20.45 -10.54 -12.81
CA LYS A 145 21.69 -11.20 -13.25
C LYS A 145 21.43 -11.96 -14.54
N ASP A 146 22.25 -11.72 -15.55
CA ASP A 146 22.16 -12.38 -16.87
C ASP A 146 20.74 -12.33 -17.49
N GLY A 147 20.02 -11.23 -17.27
CA GLY A 147 18.65 -11.02 -17.78
C GLY A 147 17.55 -11.71 -16.98
N TYR A 148 17.86 -12.29 -15.82
CA TYR A 148 16.93 -12.95 -14.93
C TYR A 148 16.84 -12.23 -13.58
N VAL A 149 15.63 -12.07 -13.05
CA VAL A 149 15.40 -11.51 -11.71
C VAL A 149 15.71 -12.59 -10.67
N VAL A 150 16.77 -12.41 -9.89
CA VAL A 150 17.26 -13.44 -8.97
C VAL A 150 16.49 -13.40 -7.64
N ASN A 151 15.84 -14.51 -7.29
CA ASN A 151 14.91 -14.59 -6.15
C ASN A 151 15.56 -14.31 -4.78
N ASP A 152 16.55 -15.11 -4.40
CA ASP A 152 17.04 -15.12 -3.01
C ASP A 152 17.85 -13.86 -2.67
N GLU A 153 18.66 -13.38 -3.61
CA GLU A 153 19.41 -12.12 -3.44
C GLU A 153 18.47 -10.91 -3.41
N THR A 154 17.36 -10.96 -4.16
CA THR A 154 16.31 -9.95 -4.07
C THR A 154 15.66 -9.99 -2.68
N ASN A 155 15.31 -11.18 -2.17
CA ASN A 155 14.75 -11.33 -0.82
C ASN A 155 15.65 -10.73 0.26
N GLU A 156 16.97 -10.88 0.17
CA GLU A 156 17.92 -10.23 1.09
C GLU A 156 17.81 -8.70 1.04
N MET A 157 17.68 -8.12 -0.17
CA MET A 157 17.51 -6.68 -0.34
C MET A 157 16.16 -6.19 0.21
N LEU A 158 15.08 -6.90 -0.10
CA LEU A 158 13.73 -6.57 0.38
C LEU A 158 13.63 -6.63 1.92
N CYS A 159 14.33 -7.57 2.57
CA CYS A 159 14.42 -7.60 4.03
C CYS A 159 15.07 -6.32 4.58
N ARG A 160 16.16 -5.85 3.95
CA ARG A 160 16.85 -4.61 4.36
C ARG A 160 15.98 -3.37 4.11
N GLN A 161 15.25 -3.34 2.99
CA GLN A 161 14.30 -2.27 2.67
C GLN A 161 13.16 -2.21 3.71
N ALA A 162 12.58 -3.36 4.04
CA ALA A 162 11.53 -3.44 5.06
C ALA A 162 12.03 -2.94 6.42
N LEU A 163 13.28 -3.24 6.80
CA LEU A 163 13.88 -2.78 8.05
C LEU A 163 14.03 -1.25 8.11
N VAL A 164 14.53 -0.61 7.04
CA VAL A 164 14.68 0.86 7.04
C VAL A 164 13.32 1.57 7.03
N GLN A 165 12.32 1.01 6.35
CA GLN A 165 10.95 1.54 6.37
C GLN A 165 10.29 1.37 7.76
N ALA A 166 10.47 0.22 8.41
CA ALA A 166 10.01 -0.02 9.77
C ALA A 166 10.70 0.92 10.77
N GLU A 167 12.01 1.17 10.61
CA GLU A 167 12.76 2.13 11.43
C GLU A 167 12.26 3.57 11.24
N ALA A 168 11.83 3.93 10.03
CA ALA A 168 11.20 5.23 9.75
C ALA A 168 9.82 5.40 10.42
N GLY A 169 9.21 4.31 10.91
CA GLY A 169 7.90 4.31 11.58
C GLY A 169 6.74 3.80 10.71
N CYS A 170 7.03 3.04 9.65
CA CYS A 170 5.99 2.41 8.85
C CYS A 170 5.22 1.36 9.66
N ASP A 171 3.88 1.43 9.62
CA ASP A 171 3.01 0.55 10.41
C ASP A 171 2.79 -0.81 9.70
N CYS A 172 2.87 -0.82 8.37
CA CYS A 172 2.61 -2.00 7.55
C CYS A 172 3.51 -2.04 6.31
N ILE A 173 4.28 -3.11 6.21
CA ILE A 173 5.11 -3.42 5.05
C ILE A 173 4.27 -4.19 4.04
N ALA A 174 4.26 -3.75 2.79
CA ALA A 174 3.48 -4.38 1.72
C ALA A 174 4.39 -4.85 0.57
N PRO A 175 4.95 -6.07 0.65
CA PRO A 175 5.83 -6.60 -0.38
C PRO A 175 5.03 -6.90 -1.66
N SER A 176 5.32 -6.15 -2.73
CA SER A 176 4.68 -6.24 -4.04
C SER A 176 5.55 -6.93 -5.10
N ASP A 177 6.79 -7.26 -4.74
CA ASP A 177 7.87 -7.82 -5.57
C ASP A 177 7.60 -9.21 -6.18
N MET A 178 6.62 -9.94 -5.66
CA MET A 178 6.24 -11.29 -6.10
C MET A 178 7.34 -12.37 -6.01
N MET A 179 8.44 -12.16 -5.27
CA MET A 179 9.47 -13.18 -5.06
C MET A 179 8.94 -14.35 -4.22
N ASP A 180 9.46 -15.55 -4.47
CA ASP A 180 9.14 -16.73 -3.69
C ASP A 180 9.77 -16.61 -2.30
N GLY A 181 8.97 -16.83 -1.26
CA GLY A 181 9.42 -16.84 0.14
C GLY A 181 9.62 -15.48 0.81
N ARG A 182 9.47 -14.34 0.09
CA ARG A 182 9.73 -12.99 0.64
C ARG A 182 9.00 -12.70 1.95
N VAL A 183 7.73 -13.08 2.07
CA VAL A 183 6.89 -12.78 3.24
C VAL A 183 7.50 -13.39 4.51
N GLY A 184 7.94 -14.65 4.42
CA GLY A 184 8.56 -15.34 5.55
C GLY A 184 9.94 -14.79 5.88
N ALA A 185 10.72 -14.39 4.87
CA ALA A 185 12.03 -13.76 5.06
C ALA A 185 11.90 -12.39 5.75
N ILE A 186 11.03 -11.52 5.23
CA ILE A 186 10.75 -10.18 5.77
C ILE A 186 10.23 -10.27 7.21
N ARG A 187 9.30 -11.19 7.50
CA ARG A 187 8.80 -11.42 8.87
C ARG A 187 9.95 -11.75 9.82
N ARG A 188 10.81 -12.72 9.48
CA ARG A 188 11.94 -13.08 10.34
C ARG A 188 12.88 -11.90 10.57
N ALA A 189 13.21 -11.14 9.53
CA ALA A 189 14.07 -9.96 9.65
C ALA A 189 13.46 -8.90 10.59
N LEU A 190 12.16 -8.59 10.45
CA LEU A 190 11.45 -7.66 11.32
C LEU A 190 11.46 -8.14 12.78
N ASP A 191 11.15 -9.42 13.03
CA ASP A 191 11.09 -9.99 14.38
C ASP A 191 12.48 -10.00 15.04
N GLU A 192 13.53 -10.39 14.31
CA GLU A 192 14.93 -10.38 14.78
C GLU A 192 15.43 -8.98 15.11
N ALA A 193 14.95 -7.95 14.39
CA ALA A 193 15.24 -6.55 14.66
C ALA A 193 14.33 -5.93 15.74
N GLY A 194 13.45 -6.71 16.38
CA GLY A 194 12.54 -6.25 17.43
C GLY A 194 11.35 -5.42 16.91
N ARG A 195 11.04 -5.48 15.62
CA ARG A 195 9.92 -4.78 14.95
C ARG A 195 8.68 -5.67 14.87
N VAL A 196 8.33 -6.31 15.98
CA VAL A 196 7.31 -7.38 16.05
C VAL A 196 5.91 -6.92 15.66
N ASP A 197 5.55 -5.67 15.96
CA ASP A 197 4.20 -5.12 15.74
C ASP A 197 3.97 -4.59 14.30
N VAL A 198 5.02 -4.53 13.47
CA VAL A 198 4.90 -4.08 12.08
C VAL A 198 4.13 -5.15 11.29
N SER A 199 3.02 -4.75 10.66
CA SER A 199 2.19 -5.65 9.87
C SER A 199 2.81 -5.98 8.51
N ILE A 200 2.39 -7.09 7.90
CA ILE A 200 2.73 -7.42 6.51
C ILE A 200 1.44 -7.56 5.70
N LEU A 201 1.29 -6.72 4.67
CA LEU A 201 0.22 -6.80 3.66
C LEU A 201 0.79 -7.42 2.38
N ALA A 202 0.79 -8.74 2.29
CA ALA A 202 1.36 -9.43 1.14
C ALA A 202 0.50 -9.26 -0.12
N TYR A 203 1.10 -8.78 -1.22
CA TYR A 203 0.52 -8.91 -2.55
C TYR A 203 0.69 -10.36 -2.98
N ALA A 204 -0.38 -11.15 -2.86
CA ALA A 204 -0.28 -12.61 -2.90
C ALA A 204 -0.67 -13.26 -4.24
N ALA A 205 -1.38 -12.55 -5.12
CA ALA A 205 -1.95 -13.10 -6.36
C ALA A 205 -2.06 -12.03 -7.46
#